data_AF-Q7NER7-F1
#
_entry.id   AF-Q7NER7-F1
#
_cell.length_a   1.000
_cell.length_b   1.000
_cell.length_c   1.000
_cell.angle_alpha   90.00
_cell.angle_beta   90.00
_cell.angle_gamma   90.00
#
_symmetry.space_group_name_H-M   'P 1'
#
loop_
_entity.id
_entity.type
_entity.pdbx_description
1 polymer ?
#
loop_
_entity_poly.entity_id
_entity_poly.type
_entity_poly.pdbx_seq_one_letter_code
_entity_poly.pdbx_strand_id
1 'polypeptide(L)'
;MADYYIRLMRLYREPLREVEQFIVLLKRPSVSTTIQEEYRTGRMVHRYRVVRLWEKDPVPLLQRPALLPLAALARTDSAEALLERVAERIGSIEEPGLRANTLGYAKILAGLRFSEAIIDALLREELMRESVIYQRILREGEQRGREEGREEGRAQEARNIVLRQLVRRIGTLEASEREQVEGLSVDQLERLGEALLDFNGPESLSQWLSER
;
A
#
# COMPACT_ATOMS: atom_id res chain seq x y z
N MET A 1 -21.66 -11.91 -9.17
CA MET A 1 -21.83 -13.35 -8.88
C MET A 1 -23.05 -13.94 -9.57
N ALA A 2 -24.26 -13.42 -9.31
CA ALA A 2 -25.47 -13.93 -9.95
C ALA A 2 -25.47 -13.82 -11.49
N ASP A 3 -24.99 -12.71 -12.04
CA ASP A 3 -24.87 -12.53 -13.49
C ASP A 3 -23.96 -13.60 -14.12
N TYR A 4 -22.81 -13.88 -13.51
CA TYR A 4 -21.91 -14.96 -13.93
C TYR A 4 -22.58 -16.34 -13.88
N TYR A 5 -23.34 -16.63 -12.81
CA TYR A 5 -24.08 -17.88 -12.70
C TYR A 5 -25.07 -18.04 -13.86
N ILE A 6 -25.89 -17.02 -14.12
CA ILE A 6 -26.89 -17.03 -15.20
C ILE A 6 -26.20 -17.16 -16.57
N ARG A 7 -25.09 -16.44 -16.78
CA ARG A 7 -24.31 -16.51 -18.02
C ARG A 7 -23.76 -17.93 -18.25
N LEU A 8 -23.20 -18.57 -17.23
CA LEU A 8 -22.70 -19.94 -17.32
C LEU A 8 -23.82 -20.92 -17.67
N MET A 9 -24.97 -20.82 -17.01
CA MET A 9 -26.15 -21.65 -17.32
C MET A 9 -26.68 -21.45 -18.75
N ARG A 10 -26.55 -20.24 -19.32
CA ARG A 10 -26.96 -19.96 -20.70
C ARG A 10 -25.97 -20.48 -21.75
N LEU A 11 -24.67 -20.41 -21.45
CA LEU A 11 -23.59 -20.85 -22.34
C LEU A 11 -23.48 -22.38 -22.38
N TYR A 12 -23.65 -23.02 -21.23
CA TYR A 12 -23.57 -24.47 -21.06
C TYR A 12 -24.98 -25.00 -20.79
N ARG A 13 -25.78 -25.16 -21.85
CA ARG A 13 -27.22 -25.48 -21.83
C ARG A 13 -27.57 -26.93 -21.47
N GLU A 14 -26.59 -27.83 -21.51
CA GLU A 14 -26.65 -29.20 -20.99
C GLU A 14 -26.29 -29.19 -19.49
N PRO A 15 -26.76 -30.12 -18.65
CA PRO A 15 -26.83 -29.86 -17.21
C PRO A 15 -25.43 -29.80 -16.60
N LEU A 16 -24.89 -28.58 -16.46
CA LEU A 16 -24.01 -28.26 -15.35
C LEU A 16 -24.81 -28.59 -14.10
N ARG A 17 -24.58 -29.81 -13.56
CA ARG A 17 -25.37 -30.35 -12.45
C ARG A 17 -25.32 -29.43 -11.23
N GLU A 18 -24.24 -28.67 -11.07
CA GLU A 18 -24.13 -27.64 -10.04
C GLU A 18 -23.02 -26.63 -10.39
N VAL A 19 -23.31 -25.33 -10.29
CA VAL A 19 -22.28 -24.28 -10.32
C VAL A 19 -22.12 -23.79 -8.88
N GLU A 20 -21.01 -24.17 -8.25
CA GLU A 20 -20.66 -23.64 -6.94
C GLU A 20 -19.88 -22.33 -7.07
N GLN A 21 -20.32 -21.30 -6.37
CA GLN A 21 -19.68 -20.00 -6.36
C GLN A 21 -19.14 -19.68 -4.97
N PHE A 22 -17.89 -19.22 -4.95
CA PHE A 22 -17.18 -18.91 -3.71
C PHE A 22 -16.75 -17.44 -3.70
N ILE A 23 -16.85 -16.82 -2.53
CA ILE A 23 -16.18 -15.56 -2.20
C ILE A 23 -15.12 -15.89 -1.16
N VAL A 24 -13.85 -15.64 -1.48
CA VAL A 24 -12.73 -15.85 -0.56
C VAL A 24 -12.39 -14.50 0.07
N LEU A 25 -12.52 -14.42 1.39
CA LEU A 25 -12.18 -13.24 2.16
C LEU A 25 -10.77 -13.40 2.74
N LEU A 26 -9.89 -12.46 2.36
CA LEU A 26 -8.48 -12.45 2.75
C LEU A 26 -8.23 -11.71 4.07
N LYS A 27 -9.07 -10.73 4.39
CA LYS A 27 -8.92 -9.87 5.57
C LYS A 27 -10.21 -9.82 6.38
N ARG A 28 -10.07 -9.86 7.70
CA ARG A 28 -11.20 -9.71 8.63
C ARG A 28 -11.76 -8.29 8.50
N PRO A 29 -13.07 -8.12 8.26
CA PRO A 29 -13.69 -6.79 8.23
C PRO A 29 -13.82 -6.22 9.66
N SER A 30 -14.30 -4.98 9.77
CA SER A 30 -14.62 -4.40 11.09
C SER A 30 -15.68 -5.25 11.80
N VAL A 31 -15.67 -5.22 13.13
CA VAL A 31 -16.52 -6.08 13.98
C VAL A 31 -18.03 -5.90 13.71
N SER A 32 -18.44 -4.72 13.25
CA SER A 32 -19.84 -4.41 12.89
C SER A 32 -20.26 -4.89 11.50
N THR A 33 -19.33 -5.36 10.67
CA THR A 33 -19.63 -5.77 9.29
C THR A 33 -20.24 -7.17 9.28
N THR A 34 -21.49 -7.26 8.84
CA THR A 34 -22.14 -8.56 8.60
C THR A 34 -21.70 -9.13 7.26
N ILE A 35 -21.11 -10.33 7.27
CA ILE A 35 -20.71 -11.05 6.05
C ILE A 35 -21.92 -11.83 5.53
N GLN A 36 -22.51 -11.34 4.43
CA GLN A 36 -23.66 -11.99 3.78
C GLN A 36 -23.21 -13.20 2.94
N GLU A 37 -23.98 -14.29 3.00
CA GLU A 37 -23.78 -15.51 2.18
C GLU A 37 -24.83 -15.67 1.06
N GLU A 38 -25.73 -14.69 0.95
CA GLU A 38 -26.68 -14.60 -0.14
C GLU A 38 -26.93 -13.15 -0.55
N TYR A 39 -27.20 -12.98 -1.83
CA TYR A 39 -27.79 -11.77 -2.37
C TYR A 39 -29.30 -11.96 -2.46
N ARG A 40 -30.07 -11.09 -1.80
CA ARG A 40 -31.53 -11.15 -1.75
C ARG A 40 -32.17 -9.86 -2.21
N THR A 41 -33.17 -9.99 -3.08
CA THR A 41 -34.13 -8.94 -3.43
C THR A 41 -35.55 -9.47 -3.21
N GLY A 42 -36.57 -8.66 -3.50
CA GLY A 42 -37.98 -9.10 -3.39
C GLY A 42 -38.37 -10.29 -4.28
N ARG A 43 -37.60 -10.59 -5.35
CA ARG A 43 -37.92 -11.68 -6.30
C ARG A 43 -36.79 -12.69 -6.52
N MET A 44 -35.59 -12.41 -6.02
CA MET A 44 -34.40 -13.21 -6.33
C MET A 44 -33.61 -13.48 -5.07
N VAL A 45 -33.21 -14.75 -4.91
CA VAL A 45 -32.24 -15.18 -3.90
C VAL A 45 -31.12 -15.88 -4.65
N HIS A 46 -29.90 -15.40 -4.46
CA HIS A 46 -28.71 -15.99 -5.05
C HIS A 46 -27.70 -16.28 -3.96
N ARG A 47 -27.47 -17.57 -3.71
CA ARG A 47 -26.58 -18.06 -2.67
C ARG A 47 -25.18 -18.31 -3.21
N TYR A 48 -24.19 -18.06 -2.38
CA TYR A 48 -22.80 -18.34 -2.65
C TYR A 48 -22.12 -18.74 -1.34
N ARG A 49 -21.01 -19.45 -1.43
CA ARG A 49 -20.24 -19.86 -0.25
C ARG A 49 -19.20 -18.82 0.07
N VAL A 50 -19.05 -18.48 1.36
CA VAL A 50 -18.00 -17.56 1.81
C VAL A 50 -16.90 -18.34 2.53
N VAL A 51 -15.67 -18.15 2.08
CA VAL A 51 -14.46 -18.73 2.67
C VAL A 51 -13.73 -17.63 3.41
N ARG A 52 -13.83 -17.62 4.74
CA ARG A 52 -13.10 -16.71 5.62
C ARG A 52 -11.76 -17.33 5.96
N LEU A 53 -10.66 -16.89 5.34
CA LEU A 53 -9.36 -17.59 5.50
C LEU A 53 -8.91 -17.65 6.95
N TRP A 54 -9.11 -16.58 7.73
CA TRP A 54 -8.74 -16.52 9.16
C TRP A 54 -9.50 -17.50 10.06
N GLU A 55 -10.53 -18.20 9.54
CA GLU A 55 -11.26 -19.26 10.26
C GLU A 55 -10.87 -20.66 9.80
N LYS A 56 -10.20 -20.78 8.65
CA LYS A 56 -9.86 -22.07 8.05
C LYS A 56 -8.63 -22.68 8.71
N ASP A 57 -8.67 -23.99 8.88
CA ASP A 57 -7.53 -24.78 9.31
C ASP A 57 -6.38 -24.62 8.29
N PRO A 58 -5.16 -24.25 8.73
CA PRO A 58 -4.01 -24.16 7.83
C PRO A 58 -3.58 -25.51 7.24
N VAL A 59 -3.85 -26.65 7.90
CA VAL A 59 -3.29 -27.95 7.50
C VAL A 59 -3.59 -28.32 6.04
N PRO A 60 -4.84 -28.23 5.52
CA PRO A 60 -5.12 -28.55 4.12
C PRO A 60 -4.48 -27.57 3.13
N LEU A 61 -4.31 -26.31 3.51
CA LEU A 61 -3.70 -25.28 2.66
C LEU A 61 -2.18 -25.52 2.54
N LEU A 62 -1.55 -26.00 3.61
CA LEU A 62 -0.12 -26.34 3.66
C LEU A 62 0.26 -27.60 2.88
N GLN A 63 -0.71 -28.34 2.32
CA GLN A 63 -0.45 -29.56 1.55
C GLN A 63 -0.26 -29.29 0.05
N ARG A 64 -0.62 -28.11 -0.44
CA ARG A 64 -0.57 -27.79 -1.88
C ARG A 64 0.26 -26.53 -2.11
N PRO A 65 1.33 -26.58 -2.91
CA PRO A 65 2.16 -25.41 -3.20
C PRO A 65 1.36 -24.17 -3.63
N ALA A 66 0.36 -24.35 -4.50
CA ALA A 66 -0.51 -23.28 -4.99
C ALA A 66 -1.38 -22.61 -3.89
N LEU A 67 -1.54 -23.23 -2.73
CA LEU A 67 -2.33 -22.71 -1.61
C LEU A 67 -1.48 -22.13 -0.48
N LEU A 68 -0.15 -22.31 -0.52
CA LEU A 68 0.76 -21.80 0.52
C LEU A 68 0.64 -20.28 0.75
N PRO A 69 0.46 -19.44 -0.29
CA PRO A 69 0.23 -18.02 -0.06
C PRO A 69 -1.03 -17.73 0.76
N LEU A 70 -2.10 -18.50 0.54
CA LEU A 70 -3.36 -18.35 1.30
C LEU A 70 -3.25 -18.95 2.70
N ALA A 71 -2.37 -19.95 2.90
CA ALA A 71 -2.13 -20.56 4.20
C ALA A 71 -1.59 -19.54 5.22
N ALA A 72 -0.84 -18.52 4.78
CA ALA A 72 -0.40 -17.42 5.64
C ALA A 72 -1.57 -16.64 6.27
N LEU A 73 -2.76 -16.69 5.68
CA LEU A 73 -3.96 -16.00 6.19
C LEU A 73 -4.87 -16.91 7.04
N ALA A 74 -4.50 -18.18 7.20
CA ALA A 74 -5.31 -19.19 7.89
C ALA A 74 -5.48 -18.90 9.40
N ARG A 75 -6.39 -19.64 10.05
CA ARG A 75 -6.54 -19.57 11.50
C ARG A 75 -5.22 -19.94 12.19
N THR A 76 -4.78 -19.12 13.13
CA THR A 76 -3.62 -19.42 13.96
C THR A 76 -3.69 -18.65 15.27
N ASP A 77 -3.10 -19.25 16.30
CA ASP A 77 -2.89 -18.65 17.63
C ASP A 77 -1.49 -18.04 17.76
N SER A 78 -0.55 -18.39 16.87
CA SER A 78 0.79 -17.78 16.76
C SER A 78 1.11 -17.46 15.30
N ALA A 79 1.50 -16.21 15.04
CA ALA A 79 1.91 -15.78 13.71
C ALA A 79 3.20 -16.49 13.28
N GLU A 80 4.13 -16.63 14.22
CA GLU A 80 5.44 -17.22 14.03
C GLU A 80 5.33 -18.68 13.62
N ALA A 81 4.62 -19.49 14.43
CA ALA A 81 4.45 -20.91 14.16
C ALA A 81 3.73 -21.18 12.82
N LEU A 82 2.78 -20.32 12.42
CA LEU A 82 2.13 -20.44 11.13
C LEU A 82 3.09 -20.11 9.97
N LEU A 83 3.78 -18.98 10.06
CA LEU A 83 4.67 -18.51 8.99
C LEU A 83 5.91 -19.38 8.85
N GLU A 84 6.44 -19.96 9.93
CA GLU A 84 7.51 -20.97 9.88
C GLU A 84 7.06 -22.19 9.08
N ARG A 85 5.86 -22.72 9.34
CA ARG A 85 5.31 -23.86 8.58
C ARG A 85 5.08 -23.51 7.11
N VAL A 86 4.64 -22.29 6.82
CA VAL A 86 4.50 -21.81 5.44
C VAL A 86 5.89 -21.73 4.78
N ALA A 87 6.89 -21.16 5.45
CA ALA A 87 8.25 -21.04 4.97
C ALA A 87 8.87 -22.41 4.66
N GLU A 88 8.74 -23.37 5.58
CA GLU A 88 9.22 -24.74 5.43
C GLU A 88 8.61 -25.40 4.19
N ARG A 89 7.28 -25.27 4.00
CA ARG A 89 6.60 -25.80 2.83
C ARG A 89 7.03 -25.14 1.53
N ILE A 90 7.27 -23.84 1.53
CA ILE A 90 7.76 -23.11 0.36
C ILE A 90 9.19 -23.55 0.04
N GLY A 91 10.05 -23.71 1.04
CA GLY A 91 11.42 -24.20 0.90
C GLY A 91 11.50 -25.60 0.27
N SER A 92 10.46 -26.43 0.46
CA SER A 92 10.35 -27.76 -0.15
C SER A 92 9.95 -27.77 -1.64
N ILE A 93 9.66 -26.61 -2.24
CA ILE A 93 9.36 -26.50 -3.67
C ILE A 93 10.66 -26.66 -4.47
N GLU A 94 10.72 -27.69 -5.32
CA GLU A 94 11.91 -28.02 -6.12
C GLU A 94 12.22 -26.95 -7.18
N GLU A 95 11.21 -26.51 -7.92
CA GLU A 95 11.37 -25.54 -9.01
C GLU A 95 11.69 -24.14 -8.43
N PRO A 96 12.88 -23.57 -8.70
CA PRO A 96 13.30 -22.31 -8.07
C PRO A 96 12.39 -21.13 -8.41
N GLY A 97 11.90 -21.04 -9.65
CA GLY A 97 11.01 -19.97 -10.11
C GLY A 97 9.67 -20.02 -9.38
N LEU A 98 9.01 -21.18 -9.36
CA LEU A 98 7.80 -21.40 -8.56
C LEU A 98 8.02 -21.16 -7.06
N ARG A 99 9.17 -21.55 -6.50
CA ARG A 99 9.50 -21.31 -5.08
C ARG A 99 9.56 -19.82 -4.76
N ALA A 100 10.37 -19.06 -5.51
CA ALA A 100 10.48 -17.61 -5.36
C ALA A 100 9.13 -16.92 -5.58
N ASN A 101 8.36 -17.38 -6.57
CA ASN A 101 7.04 -16.84 -6.83
C ASN A 101 6.03 -17.15 -5.69
N THR A 102 6.08 -18.36 -5.14
CA THR A 102 5.18 -18.72 -4.04
C THR A 102 5.53 -17.94 -2.78
N LEU A 103 6.82 -17.76 -2.51
CA LEU A 103 7.32 -16.94 -1.41
C LEU A 103 6.84 -15.50 -1.49
N GLY A 104 7.03 -14.84 -2.64
CA GLY A 104 6.63 -13.45 -2.77
C GLY A 104 5.12 -13.24 -2.65
N TYR A 105 4.31 -14.13 -3.23
CA TYR A 105 2.86 -14.08 -3.00
C TYR A 105 2.50 -14.31 -1.53
N ALA A 106 3.18 -15.24 -0.85
CA ALA A 106 2.98 -15.46 0.58
C ALA A 106 3.35 -14.23 1.41
N LYS A 107 4.46 -13.53 1.10
CA LYS A 107 4.84 -12.26 1.76
C LYS A 107 3.79 -11.17 1.57
N ILE A 108 3.30 -10.98 0.33
CA ILE A 108 2.26 -9.99 0.02
C ILE A 108 0.98 -10.28 0.80
N LEU A 109 0.52 -11.53 0.80
CA LEU A 109 -0.69 -11.91 1.52
C LEU A 109 -0.50 -11.85 3.04
N ALA A 110 0.63 -12.30 3.57
CA ALA A 110 0.98 -12.17 4.98
C ALA A 110 0.95 -10.72 5.44
N GLY A 111 1.41 -9.77 4.60
CA GLY A 111 1.36 -8.34 4.87
C GLY A 111 -0.04 -7.75 5.05
N LEU A 112 -1.10 -8.48 4.66
CA LEU A 112 -2.48 -8.07 4.95
C LEU A 112 -2.85 -8.24 6.45
N ARG A 113 -2.07 -9.04 7.20
CA ARG A 113 -2.36 -9.43 8.58
C ARG A 113 -1.21 -9.24 9.56
N PHE A 114 0.04 -9.42 9.15
CA PHE A 114 1.21 -9.41 10.03
C PHE A 114 2.15 -8.24 9.74
N SER A 115 3.00 -7.91 10.72
CA SER A 115 3.99 -6.84 10.57
C SER A 115 5.15 -7.29 9.67
N GLU A 116 5.77 -6.30 9.03
CA GLU A 116 6.95 -6.50 8.18
C GLU A 116 8.08 -7.20 8.94
N ALA A 117 8.32 -6.85 10.21
CA ALA A 117 9.36 -7.45 11.03
C ALA A 117 9.25 -8.98 11.17
N ILE A 118 8.04 -9.51 11.39
CA ILE A 118 7.83 -10.96 11.51
C ILE A 118 7.93 -11.63 10.14
N ILE A 119 7.39 -10.98 9.10
CA ILE A 119 7.45 -11.49 7.72
C ILE A 119 8.90 -11.62 7.27
N ASP A 120 9.73 -10.60 7.49
CA ASP A 120 11.15 -10.64 7.10
C ASP A 120 11.97 -11.55 8.00
N ALA A 121 11.58 -11.74 9.26
CA ALA A 121 12.24 -12.70 10.14
C ALA A 121 12.02 -14.15 9.69
N LEU A 122 10.88 -14.49 9.09
CA LEU A 122 10.47 -15.88 8.85
C LEU A 122 10.40 -16.28 7.37
N LEU A 123 10.19 -15.33 6.47
CA LEU A 123 10.12 -15.54 5.01
C LEU A 123 11.37 -14.94 4.34
N ARG A 124 12.55 -15.41 4.79
CA ARG A 124 13.89 -14.95 4.40
C ARG A 124 14.36 -15.60 3.09
N GLU A 125 13.83 -15.19 1.95
CA GLU A 125 14.40 -15.57 0.64
C GLU A 125 14.10 -14.48 -0.42
N GLU A 126 14.85 -14.53 -1.53
CA GLU A 126 14.94 -13.45 -2.51
C GLU A 126 13.59 -13.05 -3.13
N LEU A 127 13.42 -11.74 -3.29
CA LEU A 127 12.26 -11.09 -3.90
C LEU A 127 11.95 -11.66 -5.29
N MET A 128 10.69 -11.57 -5.70
CA MET A 128 10.19 -11.96 -7.03
C MET A 128 10.70 -11.03 -8.14
N ARG A 129 12.01 -10.86 -8.29
CA ARG A 129 12.60 -9.88 -9.22
C ARG A 129 12.19 -10.14 -10.68
N GLU A 130 11.78 -11.35 -11.02
CA GLU A 130 11.28 -11.71 -12.35
C GLU A 130 9.80 -11.37 -12.57
N SER A 131 9.03 -11.10 -11.51
CA SER A 131 7.61 -10.79 -11.63
C SER A 131 7.39 -9.41 -12.26
N VAL A 132 6.77 -9.40 -13.44
CA VAL A 132 6.40 -8.16 -14.16
C VAL A 132 5.53 -7.25 -13.31
N ILE A 133 4.67 -7.83 -12.46
CA ILE A 133 3.81 -7.06 -11.55
C ILE A 133 4.64 -6.41 -10.45
N TYR A 134 5.58 -7.16 -9.85
CA TYR A 134 6.48 -6.62 -8.83
C TYR A 134 7.34 -5.48 -9.40
N GLN A 135 7.92 -5.69 -10.58
CA GLN A 135 8.70 -4.67 -11.27
C GLN A 135 7.90 -3.41 -11.59
N ARG A 136 6.61 -3.54 -11.93
CA ARG A 136 5.73 -2.38 -12.12
C ARG A 136 5.50 -1.62 -10.81
N ILE A 137 5.20 -2.31 -9.70
CA ILE A 137 5.01 -1.69 -8.38
C ILE A 137 6.28 -0.94 -7.97
N LEU A 138 7.46 -1.55 -8.18
CA LEU A 138 8.74 -0.91 -7.88
C LEU A 138 8.93 0.38 -8.69
N ARG A 139 8.69 0.35 -10.01
CA ARG A 139 8.79 1.54 -10.86
C ARG A 139 7.80 2.64 -10.47
N GLU A 140 6.56 2.30 -10.13
CA GLU A 140 5.58 3.27 -9.64
C GLU A 140 6.05 3.91 -8.32
N GLY A 141 6.64 3.12 -7.41
CA GLY A 141 7.25 3.63 -6.18
C GLY A 141 8.44 4.56 -6.44
N GLU A 142 9.35 4.18 -7.34
CA GLU A 142 10.49 5.01 -7.74
C GLU A 142 10.04 6.33 -8.40
N GLN A 143 8.99 6.29 -9.22
CA GLN A 143 8.42 7.49 -9.83
C GLN A 143 7.84 8.44 -8.78
N ARG A 144 7.01 7.93 -7.86
CA ARG A 144 6.47 8.73 -6.75
C ARG A 144 7.57 9.32 -5.89
N GLY A 145 8.53 8.51 -5.46
CA GLY A 145 9.65 9.01 -4.65
C GLY A 145 10.49 10.06 -5.37
N ARG A 146 10.62 9.97 -6.70
CA ARG A 146 11.30 10.99 -7.51
C ARG A 146 10.49 12.28 -7.64
N GLU A 147 9.17 12.19 -7.71
CA GLU A 147 8.27 13.35 -7.73
C GLU A 147 8.30 14.06 -6.36
N GLU A 148 8.06 13.33 -5.28
CA GLU A 148 8.13 13.82 -3.89
C GLU A 148 9.49 14.46 -3.61
N GLY A 149 10.59 13.76 -3.92
CA GLY A 149 11.94 14.29 -3.71
C GLY A 149 12.26 15.52 -4.56
N ARG A 150 11.65 15.69 -5.73
CA ARG A 150 11.77 16.93 -6.52
C ARG A 150 11.01 18.09 -5.89
N GLU A 151 9.81 17.85 -5.39
CA GLU A 151 9.00 18.88 -4.73
C GLU A 151 9.63 19.34 -3.43
N GLU A 152 10.07 18.39 -2.58
CA GLU A 152 10.82 18.68 -1.35
C GLU A 152 12.12 19.43 -1.65
N GLY A 153 12.87 18.97 -2.65
CA GLY A 153 14.11 19.62 -3.08
C GLY A 153 13.87 21.05 -3.59
N ARG A 154 12.82 21.28 -4.39
CA ARG A 154 12.44 22.61 -4.86
C ARG A 154 12.06 23.52 -3.69
N ALA A 155 11.27 23.03 -2.74
CA ALA A 155 10.86 23.80 -1.58
C ALA A 155 12.04 24.17 -0.68
N GLN A 156 12.93 23.20 -0.41
CA GLN A 156 14.10 23.43 0.42
C GLN A 156 15.05 24.45 -0.23
N GLU A 157 15.29 24.33 -1.54
CA GLU A 157 16.18 25.27 -2.24
C GLU A 157 15.57 26.67 -2.33
N ALA A 158 14.27 26.80 -2.61
CA ALA A 158 13.58 28.08 -2.61
C ALA A 158 13.72 28.78 -1.23
N ARG A 159 13.49 28.05 -0.13
CA ARG A 159 13.70 28.57 1.23
C ARG A 159 15.13 29.03 1.45
N ASN A 160 16.11 28.19 1.12
CA ASN A 160 17.51 28.49 1.32
C ASN A 160 17.95 29.74 0.55
N ILE A 161 17.52 29.88 -0.71
CA ILE A 161 17.84 31.03 -1.55
C ILE A 161 17.21 32.30 -0.97
N VAL A 162 15.91 32.27 -0.67
CA VAL A 162 15.18 33.43 -0.15
C VAL A 162 15.77 33.90 1.18
N LEU A 163 16.03 32.99 2.12
CA LEU A 163 16.65 33.34 3.40
C LEU A 163 18.03 33.98 3.22
N ARG A 164 18.89 33.43 2.33
CA ARG A 164 20.20 34.01 2.05
C ARG A 164 20.10 35.39 1.39
N GLN A 165 19.13 35.58 0.49
CA GLN A 165 18.89 36.86 -0.17
C GLN A 165 18.36 37.91 0.79
N LEU A 166 17.40 37.56 1.66
CA LEU A 166 16.91 38.42 2.72
C LEU A 166 18.04 38.87 3.63
N VAL A 167 18.86 37.94 4.12
CA VAL A 167 20.01 38.28 4.98
C VAL A 167 20.97 39.24 4.29
N ARG A 168 21.18 39.07 2.98
CA ARG A 168 22.07 39.94 2.20
C ARG A 168 21.47 41.31 1.91
N ARG A 169 20.15 41.43 1.77
CA ARG A 169 19.45 42.66 1.37
C ARG A 169 19.12 43.56 2.55
N ILE A 170 18.61 42.98 3.65
CA ILE A 170 18.10 43.73 4.81
C ILE A 170 18.90 43.49 6.10
N GLY A 171 19.88 42.59 6.08
CA GLY A 171 20.78 42.35 7.22
C GLY A 171 20.34 41.17 8.09
N THR A 172 20.43 41.30 9.41
CA THR A 172 20.10 40.20 10.33
C THR A 172 18.59 39.96 10.37
N LEU A 173 18.18 38.71 10.24
CA LEU A 173 16.78 38.30 10.41
C LEU A 173 16.51 37.93 11.86
N GLU A 174 15.40 38.41 12.41
CA GLU A 174 14.91 37.96 13.71
C GLU A 174 14.48 36.49 13.65
N ALA A 175 14.59 35.78 14.78
CA ALA A 175 14.28 34.34 14.84
C ALA A 175 12.83 34.04 14.42
N SER A 176 11.89 34.91 14.78
CA SER A 176 10.47 34.77 14.43
C SER A 176 10.21 34.96 12.93
N GLU A 177 10.90 35.91 12.28
CA GLU A 177 10.75 36.15 10.84
C GLU A 177 11.31 34.98 10.04
N ARG A 178 12.44 34.42 10.49
CA ARG A 178 13.04 33.23 9.90
C ARG A 178 12.08 32.04 9.95
N GLU A 179 11.48 31.77 11.11
CA GLU A 179 10.51 30.67 11.26
C GLU A 179 9.28 30.87 10.37
N GLN A 180 8.78 32.11 10.27
CA GLN A 180 7.66 32.43 9.39
C GLN A 180 7.99 32.23 7.90
N VAL A 181 9.22 32.51 7.47
CA VAL A 181 9.71 32.26 6.10
C VAL A 181 9.91 30.77 5.85
N GLU A 182 10.44 30.02 6.82
CA GLU A 182 10.58 28.56 6.73
C GLU A 182 9.21 27.87 6.60
N GLY A 183 8.17 28.43 7.20
CA GLY A 183 6.78 27.95 7.08
C GLY A 183 6.04 28.32 5.78
N LEU A 184 6.67 29.06 4.85
CA LEU A 184 6.04 29.44 3.59
C LEU A 184 5.90 28.28 2.60
N SER A 185 4.87 28.35 1.76
CA SER A 185 4.77 27.51 0.55
C SER A 185 5.77 27.94 -0.51
N VAL A 186 6.05 27.06 -1.49
CA VAL A 186 6.97 27.36 -2.61
C VAL A 186 6.51 28.60 -3.37
N ASP A 187 5.22 28.72 -3.68
CA ASP A 187 4.68 29.88 -4.40
C ASP A 187 4.84 31.18 -3.60
N GLN A 188 4.69 31.12 -2.28
CA GLN A 188 4.90 32.30 -1.44
C GLN A 188 6.39 32.67 -1.34
N LEU A 189 7.28 31.68 -1.32
CA LEU A 189 8.74 31.91 -1.36
C LEU A 189 9.17 32.52 -2.68
N GLU A 190 8.61 32.08 -3.81
CA GLU A 190 8.89 32.66 -5.12
C GLU A 190 8.41 34.12 -5.18
N ARG A 191 7.21 34.42 -4.68
CA ARG A 191 6.70 35.81 -4.55
C ARG A 191 7.56 36.67 -3.63
N LEU A 192 8.00 36.13 -2.50
CA LEU A 192 8.92 36.82 -1.59
C LEU A 192 10.28 37.08 -2.27
N GLY A 193 10.75 36.12 -3.07
CA GLY A 193 11.95 36.21 -3.90
C GLY A 193 11.94 37.38 -4.88
N GLU A 194 10.77 37.71 -5.43
CA GLU A 194 10.58 38.88 -6.28
C GLU A 194 10.45 40.16 -5.45
N ALA A 195 9.57 40.15 -4.43
CA ALA A 195 9.29 41.32 -3.61
C ALA A 195 10.52 41.84 -2.85
N LEU A 196 11.43 40.94 -2.43
CA LEU A 196 12.64 41.32 -1.69
C LEU A 196 13.57 42.25 -2.49
N LEU A 197 13.46 42.27 -3.82
CA LEU A 197 14.27 43.16 -4.67
C LEU A 197 13.93 44.63 -4.44
N ASP A 198 12.67 44.91 -4.05
CA ASP A 198 12.16 46.25 -3.77
C ASP A 198 12.25 46.64 -2.28
N PHE A 199 12.78 45.75 -1.43
CA PHE A 199 12.90 46.03 0.01
C PHE A 199 13.92 47.15 0.27
N ASN A 200 13.53 48.07 1.16
CA ASN A 200 14.29 49.26 1.56
C ASN A 200 14.69 49.26 3.05
N GLY A 201 14.66 48.10 3.71
CA GLY A 201 14.99 47.94 5.12
C GLY A 201 14.33 46.71 5.74
N PRO A 202 14.71 46.33 6.97
CA PRO A 202 14.16 45.17 7.67
C PRO A 202 12.63 45.24 7.88
N GLU A 203 12.06 46.44 8.02
CA GLU A 203 10.62 46.65 8.19
C GLU A 203 9.81 46.16 6.98
N SER A 204 10.42 46.12 5.80
CA SER A 204 9.76 45.66 4.56
C SER A 204 9.35 44.19 4.64
N LEU A 205 10.17 43.35 5.30
CA LEU A 205 9.88 41.93 5.47
C LEU A 205 8.72 41.71 6.44
N SER A 206 8.76 42.39 7.58
CA SER A 206 7.69 42.35 8.58
C SER A 206 6.34 42.78 7.98
N GLN A 207 6.32 43.83 7.15
CA GLN A 207 5.12 44.25 6.44
C GLN A 207 4.64 43.16 5.46
N TRP A 208 5.53 42.64 4.61
CA TRP A 208 5.17 41.60 3.64
C TRP A 208 4.61 40.34 4.32
N LEU A 209 5.22 39.89 5.41
CA LEU A 209 4.77 38.72 6.16
C LEU A 209 3.38 38.91 6.79
N SER A 210 3.00 40.15 7.10
CA SER A 210 1.67 40.48 7.63
C SER A 210 0.57 40.56 6.56
N GLU A 211 0.95 40.79 5.31
CA GLU A 211 0.04 40.97 4.17
C GLU A 211 -0.13 39.70 3.31
N ARG A 212 0.60 38.62 3.63
CA ARG A 212 0.71 37.39 2.80
C ARG A 212 -0.52 36.48 2.80
#